data_AF-A0A662QR22-F1
#
_entry.id   AF-A0A662QR22-F1
#
_cell.length_a   1.000
_cell.length_b   1.000
_cell.length_c   1.000
_cell.angle_alpha   90.00
_cell.angle_beta   90.00
_cell.angle_gamma   90.00
#
_symmetry.space_group_name_H-M   'P 1'
#
loop_
_entity.id
_entity.type
_entity.pdbx_description
1 polymer ?
#
loop_
_entity_poly.entity_id
_entity_poly.type
_entity_poly.pdbx_seq_one_letter_code
_entity_poly.pdbx_strand_id
1 'polypeptide(L)'
;MFDEIIKEIDEKQDDILDNLNLESIKVYSFLKEEYVKGNIQDNSVFQFVFKSFYGMNQAGLSNDQKIRFFELLSEQQESLEYILSELYEIPRKSNKSHSIQFSFTTKLLHTINNSKPIYDSKLAKLINQHVRGSNKNEKILSCLEIYDFLEKLYANMLQDRKLADIISKFRLKFDVDKENISDTKVLDFLMWSLGKLKLKKKEDIE
;
A
#
# COMPACT_ATOMS: atom_id res chain seq x y z
N MET A 1 6.43 19.74 4.02
CA MET A 1 5.77 18.42 4.01
C MET A 1 6.73 17.28 3.66
N PHE A 2 7.22 17.11 2.41
CA PHE A 2 8.09 15.96 2.13
C PHE A 2 9.44 16.05 2.86
N ASP A 3 10.04 17.24 2.96
CA ASP A 3 11.25 17.47 3.77
C ASP A 3 11.06 17.11 5.24
N GLU A 4 9.88 17.39 5.80
CA GLU A 4 9.55 17.07 7.20
C GLU A 4 9.44 15.56 7.38
N ILE A 5 8.79 14.86 6.44
CA ILE A 5 8.68 13.40 6.46
C ILE A 5 10.07 12.76 6.33
N ILE A 6 10.90 13.22 5.40
CA ILE A 6 12.27 12.71 5.23
C ILE A 6 13.09 12.95 6.49
N LYS A 7 13.02 14.16 7.06
CA LYS A 7 13.68 14.47 8.33
C LYS A 7 13.24 13.52 9.44
N GLU A 8 11.95 13.24 9.55
CA GLU A 8 11.45 12.28 10.54
C GLU A 8 11.89 10.84 10.27
N ILE A 9 11.98 10.41 9.01
CA ILE A 9 12.52 9.10 8.64
C ILE A 9 14.00 9.03 9.02
N ASP A 10 14.78 10.07 8.73
CA ASP A 10 16.20 10.17 9.06
C ASP A 10 16.44 10.13 10.58
N GLU A 11 15.67 10.90 11.35
CA GLU A 11 15.77 10.95 12.82
C GLU A 11 15.37 9.64 13.50
N LYS A 12 14.48 8.84 12.89
CA LYS A 12 13.92 7.62 13.49
C LYS A 12 14.29 6.36 12.70
N GLN A 13 15.31 6.42 11.85
CA GLN A 13 15.60 5.36 10.89
C GLN A 13 15.82 4.00 11.57
N ASP A 14 16.50 3.97 12.72
CA ASP A 14 16.75 2.73 13.46
C ASP A 14 15.44 2.12 13.98
N ASP A 15 14.60 2.90 14.68
CA ASP A 15 13.27 2.48 15.15
C ASP A 15 12.37 2.01 14.00
N ILE A 16 12.40 2.74 12.87
CA ILE A 16 11.63 2.43 11.67
C ILE A 16 12.05 1.07 11.11
N LEU A 17 13.35 0.84 10.97
CA LEU A 17 13.91 -0.40 10.45
C LEU A 17 13.74 -1.57 11.42
N ASP A 18 13.73 -1.34 12.73
CA ASP A 18 13.52 -2.36 13.76
C ASP A 18 12.05 -2.77 13.91
N ASN A 19 11.12 -1.85 13.63
CA ASN A 19 9.69 -2.16 13.62
C ASN A 19 9.25 -2.94 12.36
N LEU A 20 10.13 -3.08 11.37
CA LEU A 20 9.96 -3.95 10.21
C LEU A 20 10.56 -5.33 10.50
N ASN A 21 9.83 -6.40 10.14
CA ASN A 21 10.31 -7.76 10.34
C ASN A 21 10.66 -8.44 9.00
N LEU A 22 11.64 -9.35 9.06
CA LEU A 22 12.13 -10.09 7.90
C LEU A 22 11.03 -10.89 7.20
N GLU A 23 10.08 -11.44 7.98
CA GLU A 23 8.94 -12.19 7.45
C GLU A 23 8.11 -11.35 6.46
N SER A 24 7.76 -10.11 6.82
CA SER A 24 6.98 -9.21 5.94
C SER A 24 7.72 -8.90 4.65
N ILE A 25 9.04 -8.79 4.71
CA ILE A 25 9.88 -8.57 3.52
C ILE A 25 9.85 -9.81 2.62
N LYS A 26 10.10 -11.00 3.18
CA LYS A 26 10.10 -12.26 2.41
C LYS A 26 8.71 -12.61 1.86
N VAL A 27 7.64 -12.33 2.60
CA VAL A 27 6.26 -12.52 2.12
C VAL A 27 5.96 -11.59 0.94
N TYR A 28 6.41 -10.33 0.99
CA TYR A 28 6.27 -9.44 -0.16
C TYR A 28 7.07 -9.94 -1.38
N SER A 29 8.32 -10.38 -1.19
CA SER A 29 9.13 -10.97 -2.26
C SER A 29 8.44 -12.18 -2.90
N PHE A 30 7.89 -13.09 -2.07
CA PHE A 30 7.11 -14.23 -2.54
C PHE A 30 5.91 -13.79 -3.39
N LEU A 31 5.12 -12.81 -2.92
CA LEU A 31 3.97 -12.31 -3.67
C LEU A 31 4.38 -11.76 -5.03
N LYS A 32 5.49 -11.01 -5.09
CA LYS A 32 6.00 -10.46 -6.34
C LYS A 32 6.47 -11.57 -7.30
N GLU A 33 7.22 -12.54 -6.80
CA GLU A 33 7.69 -13.68 -7.61
C GLU A 33 6.53 -14.52 -8.15
N GLU A 34 5.52 -14.82 -7.32
CA GLU A 34 4.33 -15.54 -7.75
C GLU A 34 3.49 -14.75 -8.75
N TYR A 35 3.40 -13.42 -8.60
CA TYR A 35 2.73 -12.59 -9.58
C TYR A 35 3.40 -12.66 -10.96
N VAL A 36 4.74 -12.62 -10.99
CA VAL A 36 5.53 -12.72 -12.24
C VAL A 36 5.37 -14.09 -12.92
N LYS A 37 5.20 -15.17 -12.16
CA LYS A 37 4.93 -16.51 -12.71
C LYS A 37 3.58 -16.60 -13.44
N GLY A 38 2.64 -15.71 -13.12
CA GLY A 38 1.31 -15.65 -13.71
C GLY A 38 0.31 -16.63 -13.08
N ASN A 39 -0.89 -16.67 -13.67
CA ASN A 39 -2.04 -17.46 -13.19
C ASN A 39 -2.46 -17.19 -11.72
N ILE A 40 -2.42 -15.93 -11.29
CA ILE A 40 -2.77 -15.54 -9.92
C ILE A 40 -4.26 -15.68 -9.57
N GLN A 41 -5.14 -15.69 -10.58
CA GLN A 41 -6.59 -15.85 -10.38
C GLN A 41 -6.96 -17.25 -9.89
N ASP A 42 -6.22 -18.28 -10.28
CA ASP A 42 -6.46 -19.67 -9.82
C ASP A 42 -5.44 -20.14 -8.77
N ASN A 43 -4.41 -19.34 -8.49
CA ASN A 43 -3.40 -19.64 -7.48
C ASN A 43 -3.93 -19.35 -6.06
N SER A 44 -4.53 -20.37 -5.44
CA SER A 44 -5.09 -20.28 -4.09
C SER A 44 -4.06 -19.91 -3.01
N VAL A 45 -2.81 -20.33 -3.17
CA VAL A 45 -1.71 -19.98 -2.25
C VAL A 45 -1.39 -18.49 -2.35
N PHE A 46 -1.19 -17.97 -3.56
CA PHE A 46 -0.98 -16.53 -3.81
C PHE A 46 -2.11 -15.71 -3.19
N GLN A 47 -3.37 -16.04 -3.48
CA GLN A 47 -4.51 -15.30 -2.94
C GLN A 47 -4.56 -15.36 -1.42
N PHE A 48 -4.31 -16.53 -0.82
CA PHE A 48 -4.29 -16.69 0.64
C PHE A 48 -3.23 -15.80 1.29
N VAL A 49 -2.00 -15.84 0.75
CA VAL A 49 -0.89 -15.02 1.25
C VAL A 49 -1.18 -13.54 1.05
N PHE A 50 -1.68 -13.15 -0.12
CA PHE A 50 -2.02 -11.75 -0.44
C PHE A 50 -3.08 -11.20 0.52
N LYS A 51 -4.17 -11.95 0.70
CA LYS A 51 -5.27 -11.58 1.62
C LYS A 51 -4.78 -11.42 3.06
N SER A 52 -3.84 -12.27 3.48
CA SER A 52 -3.28 -12.24 4.83
C SER A 52 -2.33 -11.06 5.01
N PHE A 53 -1.37 -10.90 4.08
CA PHE A 53 -0.37 -9.83 4.09
C PHE A 53 -1.01 -8.44 4.10
N TYR A 54 -2.02 -8.22 3.26
CA TYR A 54 -2.70 -6.93 3.15
C TYR A 54 -3.95 -6.77 4.03
N GLY A 55 -4.24 -7.75 4.90
CA GLY A 55 -5.35 -7.68 5.85
C GLY A 55 -6.75 -7.64 5.21
N MET A 56 -6.91 -8.18 4.00
CA MET A 56 -8.14 -8.10 3.21
C MET A 56 -9.33 -8.79 3.90
N ASN A 57 -9.06 -9.82 4.71
CA ASN A 57 -10.10 -10.52 5.48
C ASN A 57 -10.67 -9.69 6.63
N GLN A 58 -9.87 -8.81 7.22
CA GLN A 58 -10.27 -7.98 8.36
C GLN A 58 -10.91 -6.66 7.94
N ALA A 59 -10.74 -6.26 6.66
CA ALA A 59 -11.22 -4.98 6.14
C ALA A 59 -12.70 -4.98 5.68
N GLY A 60 -13.43 -6.08 5.90
CA GLY A 60 -14.87 -6.14 5.64
C GLY A 60 -15.28 -6.33 4.18
N LEU A 61 -14.35 -6.70 3.29
CA LEU A 61 -14.68 -7.04 1.90
C LEU A 61 -15.53 -8.32 1.85
N SER A 62 -16.55 -8.30 1.00
CA SER A 62 -17.31 -9.51 0.64
C SER A 62 -16.45 -10.50 -0.15
N ASN A 63 -16.93 -11.73 -0.29
CA ASN A 63 -16.24 -12.72 -1.13
C ASN A 63 -16.26 -12.28 -2.60
N ASP A 64 -17.38 -11.74 -3.07
CA ASP A 64 -17.52 -11.23 -4.44
C ASP A 64 -16.56 -10.07 -4.71
N GLN A 65 -16.37 -9.15 -3.75
CA GLN A 65 -15.34 -8.11 -3.87
C GLN A 65 -13.93 -8.68 -4.00
N LYS A 66 -13.62 -9.76 -3.28
CA LYS A 66 -12.31 -10.41 -3.35
C LYS A 66 -12.12 -11.14 -4.69
N ILE A 67 -13.16 -11.80 -5.19
CA ILE A 67 -13.14 -12.45 -6.50
C ILE A 67 -12.88 -11.40 -7.58
N ARG A 68 -13.70 -10.34 -7.63
CA ARG A 68 -13.53 -9.27 -8.63
C ARG A 68 -12.18 -8.57 -8.51
N PHE A 69 -11.65 -8.41 -7.30
CA PHE A 69 -10.31 -7.86 -7.09
C PHE A 69 -9.22 -8.70 -7.76
N PHE A 70 -9.24 -10.03 -7.59
CA PHE A 70 -8.22 -10.91 -8.18
C PHE A 70 -8.40 -11.07 -9.70
N GLU A 71 -9.64 -10.99 -10.20
CA GLU A 71 -9.90 -10.86 -11.65
C GLU A 71 -9.25 -9.61 -12.22
N LEU A 72 -9.53 -8.43 -11.65
CA LEU A 72 -8.95 -7.15 -12.09
C LEU A 72 -7.41 -7.14 -12.01
N LEU A 73 -6.84 -7.78 -10.98
CA LEU A 73 -5.39 -7.92 -10.86
C LEU A 73 -4.82 -8.86 -11.94
N SER A 74 -5.51 -9.95 -12.27
CA SER A 74 -5.12 -10.89 -13.33
C SER A 74 -5.27 -10.29 -14.72
N GLU A 75 -6.28 -9.44 -14.92
CA GLU A 75 -6.49 -8.63 -16.12
C GLU A 75 -5.43 -7.52 -16.29
N GLN A 76 -4.57 -7.29 -15.29
CA GLN A 76 -3.61 -6.19 -15.23
C GLN A 76 -4.29 -4.82 -15.45
N GLN A 77 -5.48 -4.64 -14.89
CA GLN A 77 -6.20 -3.39 -15.00
C GLN A 77 -5.48 -2.27 -14.23
N GLU A 78 -5.12 -1.17 -14.91
CA GLU A 78 -4.34 -0.07 -14.33
C GLU A 78 -5.16 1.20 -14.04
N SER A 79 -6.42 1.27 -14.52
CA SER A 79 -7.26 2.43 -14.28
C SER A 79 -7.79 2.45 -12.85
N LEU A 80 -7.23 3.35 -12.02
CA LEU A 80 -7.67 3.59 -10.65
C LEU A 80 -9.18 3.85 -10.56
N GLU A 81 -9.70 4.71 -11.44
CA GLU A 81 -11.14 5.02 -11.50
C GLU A 81 -11.99 3.78 -11.80
N TYR A 82 -11.59 3.00 -12.81
CA TYR A 82 -12.33 1.81 -13.21
C TYR A 82 -12.37 0.78 -12.09
N ILE A 83 -11.23 0.46 -11.47
CA ILE A 83 -11.17 -0.51 -10.36
C ILE A 83 -12.01 -0.04 -9.17
N LEU A 84 -11.92 1.24 -8.81
CA LEU A 84 -12.72 1.82 -7.73
C LEU A 84 -14.22 1.70 -8.02
N SER A 85 -14.62 1.96 -9.27
CA SER A 85 -16.01 1.84 -9.71
C SER A 85 -16.49 0.39 -9.62
N GLU A 86 -15.75 -0.56 -10.18
CA GLU A 86 -16.09 -1.99 -10.20
C GLU A 86 -16.25 -2.56 -8.78
N LEU A 87 -15.28 -2.29 -7.90
CA LEU A 87 -15.32 -2.79 -6.52
C LEU A 87 -16.40 -2.09 -5.68
N TYR A 88 -16.79 -0.86 -6.04
CA TYR A 88 -17.86 -0.14 -5.38
C TYR A 88 -19.23 -0.75 -5.69
N GLU A 89 -19.48 -1.23 -6.91
CA GLU A 89 -20.77 -1.85 -7.30
C GLU A 89 -21.08 -3.11 -6.50
N ILE A 90 -20.07 -3.75 -5.90
CA ILE A 90 -20.24 -4.95 -5.10
C ILE A 90 -20.43 -4.57 -3.62
N PRO A 91 -21.54 -4.99 -2.98
CA PRO A 91 -21.81 -4.65 -1.59
C PRO A 91 -20.84 -5.34 -0.61
N ARG A 92 -20.62 -4.68 0.54
CA ARG A 92 -19.81 -5.23 1.65
C ARG A 92 -20.48 -6.40 2.34
N LYS A 93 -19.67 -7.23 3.01
CA LYS A 93 -20.11 -8.40 3.77
C LYS A 93 -21.09 -8.07 4.91
N SER A 94 -20.87 -6.98 5.63
CA SER A 94 -21.50 -6.75 6.95
C SER A 94 -22.92 -6.21 6.90
N ASN A 95 -23.25 -5.36 5.93
CA ASN A 95 -24.51 -4.61 5.94
C ASN A 95 -25.06 -4.28 4.54
N LYS A 96 -24.58 -4.98 3.50
CA LYS A 96 -24.94 -4.75 2.10
C LYS A 96 -24.72 -3.32 1.59
N SER A 97 -23.99 -2.47 2.33
CA SER A 97 -23.65 -1.13 1.87
C SER A 97 -22.41 -1.13 0.99
N HIS A 98 -22.29 -0.12 0.15
CA HIS A 98 -21.17 0.06 -0.76
C HIS A 98 -20.09 0.94 -0.12
N SER A 99 -18.82 0.65 -0.43
CA SER A 99 -17.70 1.46 0.04
C SER A 99 -16.56 1.47 -0.96
N ILE A 100 -15.90 2.62 -1.05
CA ILE A 100 -14.73 2.79 -1.90
C ILE A 100 -13.55 2.02 -1.31
N GLN A 101 -13.02 1.07 -2.09
CA GLN A 101 -11.91 0.20 -1.70
C GLN A 101 -10.55 0.78 -2.10
N PHE A 102 -10.30 2.05 -1.77
CA PHE A 102 -9.12 2.78 -2.25
C PHE A 102 -7.80 2.13 -1.83
N SER A 103 -7.68 1.73 -0.57
CA SER A 103 -6.46 1.09 -0.09
C SER A 103 -6.16 -0.26 -0.78
N PHE A 104 -7.19 -1.03 -1.14
CA PHE A 104 -6.97 -2.27 -1.89
C PHE A 104 -6.65 -1.98 -3.35
N THR A 105 -7.31 -0.99 -3.94
CA THR A 105 -7.04 -0.60 -5.32
C THR A 105 -5.59 -0.14 -5.51
N THR A 106 -5.03 0.63 -4.59
CA THR A 106 -3.59 1.01 -4.68
C THR A 106 -2.64 -0.16 -4.48
N LYS A 107 -3.00 -1.18 -3.69
CA LYS A 107 -2.22 -2.43 -3.58
C LYS A 107 -2.26 -3.25 -4.87
N LEU A 108 -3.41 -3.26 -5.57
CA LEU A 108 -3.54 -3.87 -6.89
C LEU A 108 -2.60 -3.17 -7.87
N LEU A 109 -2.71 -1.84 -7.98
CA LEU A 109 -1.85 -1.05 -8.87
C LEU A 109 -0.36 -1.22 -8.56
N HIS A 110 0.02 -1.26 -7.28
CA HIS A 110 1.39 -1.52 -6.86
C HIS A 110 1.86 -2.93 -7.25
N THR A 111 0.99 -3.93 -7.19
CA THR A 111 1.33 -5.31 -7.56
C THR A 111 1.58 -5.42 -9.06
N ILE A 112 0.78 -4.72 -9.88
CA ILE A 112 1.00 -4.62 -11.34
C ILE A 112 2.30 -3.87 -11.62
N ASN A 113 2.48 -2.70 -10.98
CA ASN A 113 3.61 -1.81 -11.20
C ASN A 113 4.20 -1.36 -9.85
N ASN A 114 5.32 -1.97 -9.47
CA ASN A 114 6.00 -1.71 -8.20
C ASN A 114 6.61 -0.30 -8.06
N SER A 115 6.51 0.56 -9.09
CA SER A 115 6.85 1.99 -8.98
C SER A 115 5.71 2.84 -8.41
N LYS A 116 4.49 2.29 -8.35
CA LYS A 116 3.29 2.96 -7.84
C LYS A 116 3.23 2.90 -6.30
N PRO A 117 2.84 3.96 -5.59
CA PRO A 117 2.76 3.97 -4.13
C PRO A 117 1.51 3.25 -3.61
N ILE A 118 1.53 2.75 -2.35
CA ILE A 118 0.33 2.18 -1.72
C ILE A 118 -0.30 3.17 -0.75
N TYR A 119 -1.60 3.37 -0.84
CA TYR A 119 -2.37 4.13 0.15
C TYR A 119 -2.98 3.20 1.20
N ASP A 120 -2.81 3.53 2.48
CA ASP A 120 -3.52 2.88 3.58
C ASP A 120 -3.84 3.84 4.72
N SER A 121 -4.47 3.36 5.79
CA SER A 121 -4.86 4.21 6.91
C SER A 121 -3.69 4.78 7.72
N LYS A 122 -2.50 4.17 7.67
CA LYS A 122 -1.30 4.67 8.34
C LYS A 122 -0.71 5.80 7.51
N LEU A 123 -0.62 5.59 6.20
CA LEU A 123 -0.16 6.61 5.28
C LEU A 123 -1.10 7.82 5.25
N ALA A 124 -2.41 7.60 5.17
CA ALA A 124 -3.44 8.63 5.22
C ALA A 124 -3.24 9.60 6.39
N LYS A 125 -3.02 9.05 7.59
CA LYS A 125 -2.76 9.82 8.81
C LYS A 125 -1.41 10.53 8.77
N LEU A 126 -0.39 9.89 8.22
CA LEU A 126 0.96 10.46 8.13
C LEU A 126 1.00 11.69 7.22
N ILE A 127 0.30 11.66 6.08
CA ILE A 127 0.25 12.77 5.10
C ILE A 127 -0.98 13.67 5.27
N ASN A 128 -1.83 13.37 6.25
CA ASN A 128 -3.11 14.06 6.51
C ASN A 128 -4.01 14.17 5.26
N GLN A 129 -4.11 13.09 4.47
CA GLN A 129 -4.96 13.01 3.29
C GLN A 129 -6.00 11.91 3.47
N HIS A 130 -7.27 12.28 3.42
CA HIS A 130 -8.42 11.40 3.62
C HIS A 130 -9.39 11.50 2.45
N VAL A 131 -9.99 10.36 2.07
CA VAL A 131 -11.05 10.33 1.08
C VAL A 131 -12.21 11.21 1.55
N ARG A 132 -12.59 12.17 0.72
CA ARG A 132 -13.69 13.12 0.94
C ARG A 132 -14.87 12.78 0.02
N GLY A 133 -16.03 13.36 0.31
CA GLY A 133 -17.23 13.23 -0.52
C GLY A 133 -18.35 12.40 0.11
N SER A 134 -19.56 12.65 -0.35
CA SER A 134 -20.81 12.07 0.13
C SER A 134 -21.27 10.88 -0.72
N ASN A 135 -21.11 10.96 -2.03
CA ASN A 135 -21.54 9.96 -3.01
C ASN A 135 -20.36 9.23 -3.69
N LYS A 136 -20.67 8.25 -4.55
CA LYS A 136 -19.68 7.44 -5.28
C LYS A 136 -18.69 8.30 -6.06
N ASN A 137 -19.20 9.21 -6.90
CA ASN A 137 -18.38 9.99 -7.83
C ASN A 137 -17.46 10.96 -7.10
N GLU A 138 -17.96 11.67 -6.08
CA GLU A 138 -17.14 12.56 -5.25
C GLU A 138 -16.00 11.80 -4.55
N LYS A 139 -16.28 10.60 -4.04
CA LYS A 139 -15.26 9.79 -3.38
C LYS A 139 -14.22 9.24 -4.35
N ILE A 140 -14.64 8.82 -5.56
CA ILE A 140 -13.71 8.41 -6.61
C ILE A 140 -12.81 9.58 -6.99
N LEU A 141 -13.38 10.76 -7.27
CA LEU A 141 -12.60 11.95 -7.60
C LEU A 141 -11.59 12.29 -6.49
N SER A 142 -12.02 12.25 -5.22
CA SER A 142 -11.12 12.45 -4.10
C SER A 142 -9.99 11.40 -4.03
N CYS A 143 -10.24 10.15 -4.45
CA CYS A 143 -9.18 9.13 -4.51
C CYS A 143 -8.17 9.43 -5.62
N LEU A 144 -8.64 9.87 -6.79
CA LEU A 144 -7.77 10.28 -7.90
C LEU A 144 -6.85 11.44 -7.50
N GLU A 145 -7.40 12.47 -6.86
CA GLU A 145 -6.63 13.61 -6.33
C GLU A 145 -5.56 13.17 -5.33
N ILE A 146 -5.94 12.32 -4.36
CA ILE A 146 -5.00 11.83 -3.34
C ILE A 146 -3.90 10.99 -3.98
N TYR A 147 -4.24 10.18 -4.97
CA TYR A 147 -3.27 9.29 -5.61
C TYR A 147 -2.27 10.05 -6.49
N ASP A 148 -2.73 11.02 -7.27
CA ASP A 148 -1.86 11.92 -8.04
C ASP A 148 -0.89 12.69 -7.11
N PHE A 149 -1.40 13.20 -5.99
CA PHE A 149 -0.57 13.80 -4.95
C PHE A 149 0.47 12.81 -4.39
N LEU A 150 0.05 11.57 -4.14
CA LEU A 150 0.92 10.54 -3.56
C LEU A 150 2.04 10.13 -4.51
N GLU A 151 1.75 10.00 -5.80
CA GLU A 151 2.74 9.72 -6.84
C GLU A 151 3.81 10.83 -6.91
N LYS A 152 3.37 12.09 -6.90
CA LYS A 152 4.29 13.25 -6.87
C LYS A 152 5.12 13.30 -5.59
N LEU A 153 4.49 12.99 -4.45
CA LEU A 153 5.20 12.93 -3.16
C LEU A 153 6.33 11.89 -3.21
N TYR A 154 6.04 10.67 -3.65
CA TYR A 154 7.04 9.60 -3.72
C TYR A 154 8.14 9.93 -4.73
N ALA A 155 7.77 10.44 -5.91
CA ALA A 155 8.74 10.85 -6.93
C ALA A 155 9.74 11.89 -6.39
N ASN A 156 9.26 12.89 -5.65
CA ASN A 156 10.11 13.92 -5.03
C ASN A 156 10.98 13.34 -3.91
N MET A 157 10.40 12.51 -3.03
CA MET A 157 11.14 11.91 -1.92
C MET A 157 12.29 11.01 -2.40
N LEU A 158 12.07 10.26 -3.48
CA LEU A 158 13.07 9.36 -4.06
C LEU A 158 14.25 10.09 -4.72
N GLN A 159 14.20 11.41 -4.89
CA GLN A 159 15.36 12.22 -5.33
C GLN A 159 16.25 12.66 -4.16
N ASP A 160 15.82 12.46 -2.92
CA ASP A 160 16.57 12.91 -1.74
C ASP A 160 17.73 11.97 -1.39
N ARG A 161 18.90 12.55 -1.14
CA ARG A 161 20.12 11.79 -0.85
C ARG A 161 20.07 11.06 0.49
N LYS A 162 19.48 11.67 1.53
CA LYS A 162 19.36 11.01 2.83
C LYS A 162 18.47 9.79 2.73
N LEU A 163 17.37 9.91 1.99
CA LEU A 163 16.50 8.77 1.75
C LEU A 163 17.23 7.65 0.99
N ALA A 164 18.07 7.98 0.00
CA ALA A 164 18.87 6.99 -0.72
C ALA A 164 19.82 6.21 0.21
N ASP A 165 20.44 6.88 1.19
CA ASP A 165 21.29 6.23 2.20
C ASP A 165 20.46 5.29 3.11
N ILE A 166 19.26 5.69 3.50
CA ILE A 166 18.36 4.89 4.34
C ILE A 166 17.81 3.69 3.57
N ILE A 167 17.50 3.84 2.28
CA ILE A 167 17.14 2.73 1.39
C ILE A 167 18.30 1.73 1.31
N SER A 168 19.54 2.21 1.21
CA SER A 168 20.73 1.34 1.20
C SER A 168 20.86 0.56 2.52
N LYS A 169 20.63 1.20 3.67
CA LYS A 169 20.59 0.52 4.98
C LYS A 169 19.49 -0.53 5.08
N PHE A 170 18.30 -0.23 4.58
CA PHE A 170 17.20 -1.20 4.51
C PHE A 170 17.63 -2.46 3.73
N ARG A 171 18.22 -2.26 2.55
CA ARG A 171 18.67 -3.35 1.67
C ARG A 171 19.71 -4.23 2.34
N LEU A 172 20.70 -3.61 2.98
CA LEU A 172 21.73 -4.31 3.74
C LEU A 172 21.15 -5.11 4.90
N LYS A 173 20.19 -4.54 5.64
CA LYS A 173 19.57 -5.19 6.80
C LYS A 173 18.76 -6.43 6.41
N PHE A 174 18.00 -6.36 5.32
CA PHE A 174 17.07 -7.42 4.93
C PHE A 174 17.59 -8.34 3.82
N ASP A 175 18.82 -8.10 3.35
CA ASP A 175 19.47 -8.87 2.28
C ASP A 175 18.59 -8.96 1.02
N VAL A 176 18.25 -7.79 0.47
CA VAL A 176 17.40 -7.63 -0.72
C VAL A 176 17.95 -6.58 -1.67
N ASP A 177 17.88 -6.85 -2.97
CA ASP A 177 18.28 -5.92 -4.02
C ASP A 177 17.09 -5.16 -4.64
N LYS A 178 17.40 -4.26 -5.57
CA LYS A 178 16.42 -3.39 -6.24
C LYS A 178 15.47 -4.17 -7.16
N GLU A 179 15.93 -5.27 -7.74
CA GLU A 179 15.12 -6.14 -8.58
C GLU A 179 14.11 -6.94 -7.74
N ASN A 180 14.47 -7.29 -6.50
CA ASN A 180 13.57 -7.93 -5.55
C ASN A 180 12.56 -6.92 -4.98
N ILE A 181 13.01 -5.77 -4.45
CA ILE A 181 12.15 -4.74 -3.85
C ILE A 181 12.50 -3.37 -4.43
N SER A 182 11.54 -2.72 -5.09
CA SER A 182 11.76 -1.40 -5.70
C SER A 182 12.01 -0.31 -4.64
N ASP A 183 12.65 0.79 -5.04
CA ASP A 183 12.87 1.93 -4.13
C ASP A 183 11.53 2.51 -3.62
N THR A 184 10.51 2.58 -4.50
CA THR A 184 9.13 2.93 -4.11
C THR A 184 8.63 2.00 -3.01
N LYS A 185 8.84 0.68 -3.13
CA LYS A 185 8.37 -0.25 -2.09
C LYS A 185 9.12 -0.10 -0.78
N VAL A 186 10.43 0.13 -0.84
CA VAL A 186 11.22 0.41 0.37
C VAL A 186 10.66 1.65 1.06
N LEU A 187 10.43 2.74 0.32
CA LEU A 187 9.81 3.95 0.86
C LEU A 187 8.43 3.67 1.47
N ASP A 188 7.61 2.87 0.81
CA ASP A 188 6.31 2.39 1.30
C ASP A 188 6.43 1.71 2.69
N PHE A 189 7.41 0.82 2.88
CA PHE A 189 7.67 0.17 4.16
C PHE A 189 8.13 1.17 5.23
N LEU A 190 9.02 2.11 4.88
CA LEU A 190 9.48 3.16 5.79
C LEU A 190 8.32 4.04 6.26
N MET A 191 7.49 4.50 5.32
CA MET A 191 6.32 5.34 5.58
C MET A 191 5.28 4.62 6.46
N TRP A 192 5.01 3.34 6.15
CA TRP A 192 4.11 2.52 6.94
C TRP A 192 4.61 2.32 8.38
N SER A 193 5.90 2.02 8.54
CA SER A 193 6.53 1.82 9.84
C SER A 193 6.53 3.12 10.66
N LEU A 194 6.89 4.25 10.06
CA LEU A 194 6.80 5.58 10.69
C LEU A 194 5.36 5.90 11.13
N GLY A 195 4.38 5.65 10.26
CA GLY A 195 2.96 5.83 10.58
C GLY A 195 2.52 4.98 11.79
N LYS A 196 3.00 3.73 11.88
CA LYS A 196 2.74 2.83 13.01
C LYS A 196 3.39 3.32 14.31
N LEU A 197 4.64 3.81 14.26
CA LEU A 197 5.33 4.38 15.43
C LEU A 197 4.61 5.62 15.98
N LYS A 198 4.08 6.48 15.09
CA LYS A 198 3.29 7.65 15.50
C LYS A 198 1.97 7.29 16.18
N LEU A 199 1.36 6.17 15.82
CA LEU A 199 0.12 5.71 16.43
C LEU A 199 0.34 5.18 17.84
N LYS A 200 1.36 4.35 18.06
CA LYS A 200 1.71 3.84 19.39
C LYS A 200 1.99 4.95 20.39
N LYS A 201 2.77 5.97 19.99
CA LYS A 201 3.05 7.13 20.86
C LYS A 201 1.81 7.93 21.26
N LYS A 202 0.72 7.90 20.50
CA LYS A 202 -0.53 8.55 20.90
C LYS A 202 -1.29 7.72 21.93
N GLU A 203 -1.29 6.40 21.80
CA GLU A 203 -1.94 5.48 22.74
C GLU A 203 -1.22 5.44 24.11
N ASP A 204 0.09 5.71 24.16
CA ASP A 204 0.85 5.76 25.41
C ASP A 204 0.70 7.10 26.17
N ILE A 205 0.05 8.11 25.57
CA ILE A 205 -0.12 9.47 26.14
C ILE A 205 -1.60 9.72 26.55
N GLU A 206 -2.54 8.84 26.16
CA GLU A 206 -3.96 8.85 26.54
C GLU A 206 -4.25 7.86 27.68
#